data_AF-A0A966VV99-F1
#
_entry.id   AF-A0A966VV99-F1
#
_cell.length_a   1.000
_cell.length_b   1.000
_cell.length_c   1.000
_cell.angle_alpha   90.00
_cell.angle_beta   90.00
_cell.angle_gamma   90.00
#
_symmetry.space_group_name_H-M   'P 1'
#
loop_
_entity.id
_entity.type
_entity.pdbx_description
1 polymer ?
#
loop_
_entity_poly.entity_id
_entity_poly.type
_entity_poly.pdbx_seq_one_letter_code
_entity_poly.pdbx_strand_id
1 'polypeptide(L)'
;MNQPSNQTEPKLPWVTPQLVELDIKRITQLMDQQEVDLMNYLANDPDAFKLMTGSVSSDYRLKKDIKDFNATTIIAQLQAYKYAWKNGAGSEYGVLAHELQAV
;
A
#
# COMPACT_ATOMS: atom_id res chain seq x y z
N MET A 1 -1.70 -46.44 3.38
CA MET A 1 -2.47 -45.31 3.95
C MET A 1 -1.50 -44.47 4.74
N ASN A 2 -1.05 -43.34 4.18
CA ASN A 2 -0.11 -42.44 4.83
C ASN A 2 -0.93 -41.41 5.62
N GLN A 3 -0.83 -41.44 6.95
CA GLN A 3 -1.42 -40.40 7.79
C GLN A 3 -0.62 -39.09 7.61
N PRO A 4 -1.28 -37.93 7.49
CA PRO A 4 -0.57 -36.66 7.44
C PRO A 4 -0.01 -36.36 8.84
N SER A 5 1.27 -36.00 8.90
CA SER A 5 1.92 -35.54 10.13
C SER A 5 1.30 -34.21 10.57
N ASN A 6 0.49 -34.25 11.62
CA ASN A 6 0.02 -33.05 12.32
C ASN A 6 1.21 -32.38 13.01
N GLN A 7 1.86 -31.44 12.31
CA GLN A 7 2.76 -30.48 12.96
C GLN A 7 1.88 -29.42 13.64
N THR A 8 1.47 -29.68 14.87
CA THR A 8 0.98 -28.63 15.76
C THR A 8 2.18 -27.81 16.20
N GLU A 9 2.43 -26.68 15.54
CA GLU A 9 3.35 -25.68 16.05
C GLU A 9 2.93 -25.29 17.49
N PRO A 10 3.84 -25.33 18.47
CA PRO A 10 3.50 -25.01 19.84
C PRO A 10 3.05 -23.55 19.92
N LYS A 11 1.86 -23.31 20.49
CA LYS A 11 1.32 -21.97 20.73
C LYS A 11 2.34 -21.18 21.54
N LEU A 12 2.89 -20.12 20.95
CA LEU A 12 3.87 -19.26 21.61
C LEU A 12 3.31 -18.78 22.96
N PRO A 13 4.08 -18.85 24.06
CA PRO A 13 3.64 -18.36 25.35
C PRO A 13 3.45 -16.85 25.27
N TRP A 14 2.36 -16.35 25.84
CA TRP A 14 2.16 -14.92 25.99
C TRP A 14 3.27 -14.35 26.90
N VAL A 15 4.02 -13.38 26.38
CA VAL A 15 5.04 -12.64 27.14
C VAL A 15 4.43 -11.29 27.49
N THR A 16 4.35 -10.97 28.79
CA THR A 16 3.90 -9.66 29.24
C THR A 16 4.79 -8.58 28.61
N PRO A 17 4.25 -7.65 27.80
CA PRO A 17 5.04 -6.54 27.31
C PRO A 17 5.49 -5.69 28.51
N GLN A 18 6.74 -5.24 28.48
CA GLN A 18 7.24 -4.28 29.47
C GLN A 18 6.47 -2.96 29.29
N LEU A 19 5.98 -2.39 30.38
CA LEU A 19 5.35 -1.08 30.39
C LEU A 19 6.44 -0.05 30.05
N VAL A 20 6.43 0.47 28.82
CA VAL A 20 7.29 1.58 28.42
C VAL A 20 6.67 2.85 28.99
N GLU A 21 7.38 3.53 29.88
CA GLU A 21 6.96 4.83 30.39
C GLU A 21 7.03 5.85 29.25
N LEU A 22 5.87 6.47 28.96
CA LEU A 22 5.78 7.48 27.91
C LEU A 22 6.37 8.79 28.44
N ASP A 23 7.53 9.21 27.91
CA ASP A 23 8.08 10.53 28.17
C ASP A 23 7.27 11.59 27.42
N ILE A 24 6.32 12.19 28.14
CA ILE A 24 5.41 13.20 27.61
C ILE A 24 6.17 14.40 27.03
N LYS A 25 7.29 14.82 27.64
CA LYS A 25 8.06 15.98 27.15
C LYS A 25 8.71 15.68 25.81
N ARG A 26 9.26 14.49 25.68
CA ARG A 26 9.82 14.01 24.42
C ARG A 26 8.74 13.90 23.34
N ILE A 27 7.54 13.42 23.69
CA ILE A 27 6.42 13.36 22.75
C ILE A 27 6.05 14.77 22.27
N THR A 28 5.87 15.73 23.18
CA THR A 28 5.58 17.12 22.81
C THR A 28 6.66 17.71 21.93
N GLN A 29 7.93 17.52 22.27
CA GLN A 29 9.06 18.04 21.47
C GLN A 29 9.12 17.40 20.07
N LEU A 30 8.79 16.11 19.96
CA LEU A 30 8.72 15.42 18.67
C LEU A 30 7.53 15.92 17.84
N MET A 31 6.38 16.21 18.47
CA MET A 31 5.23 16.80 17.79
C MET A 31 5.55 18.19 17.27
N ASP A 32 6.17 19.04 18.10
CA ASP A 32 6.59 20.39 17.69
C ASP A 32 7.57 20.33 16.51
N GLN A 33 8.52 19.40 16.53
CA GLN A 33 9.46 19.19 15.42
C GLN A 33 8.76 18.72 14.14
N GLN A 34 7.82 17.78 14.25
CA GLN A 34 7.03 17.31 13.12
C GLN A 34 6.19 18.43 12.50
N GLU A 35 5.60 19.31 13.31
CA GLU A 35 4.85 20.47 12.80
C GLU A 35 5.76 21.45 12.08
N VAL A 36 6.93 21.77 12.62
CA VAL A 36 7.91 22.67 11.97
C VAL A 36 8.39 22.09 10.65
N ASP A 37 8.72 20.80 10.61
CA ASP A 37 9.15 20.11 9.39
C ASP A 37 8.05 20.11 8.32
N LEU A 38 6.80 19.88 8.73
CA LEU A 38 5.65 19.93 7.83
C LEU A 38 5.40 21.33 7.28
N MET A 39 5.54 22.37 8.11
CA MET A 39 5.41 23.76 7.70
C MET A 39 6.52 24.17 6.74
N ASN A 40 7.75 23.69 6.98
CA ASN A 40 8.87 23.89 6.08
C ASN A 40 8.65 23.17 4.73
N TYR A 41 8.05 21.98 4.75
CA TYR A 41 7.68 21.26 3.53
C TYR A 41 6.58 22.01 2.74
N LEU A 42 5.52 22.46 3.42
CA LEU A 42 4.42 23.23 2.82
C LEU A 42 4.88 24.58 2.24
N ALA A 43 5.89 25.22 2.83
CA ALA A 43 6.38 26.53 2.40
C ALA A 43 7.36 26.45 1.22
N ASN A 44 8.14 25.37 1.10
CA ASN A 44 9.26 25.30 0.16
C ASN A 44 9.03 24.36 -1.03
N ASP A 45 8.06 23.45 -0.97
CA ASP A 45 7.73 22.54 -2.08
C ASP A 45 6.37 22.94 -2.69
N PRO A 46 6.32 23.40 -3.96
CA PRO A 46 5.07 23.76 -4.63
C PRO A 46 4.11 22.57 -4.80
N ASP A 47 4.60 21.34 -4.68
CA ASP A 47 3.82 20.11 -4.73
C ASP A 47 3.48 19.55 -3.35
N ALA A 48 3.88 20.20 -2.25
CA ALA A 48 3.60 19.74 -0.88
C ALA A 48 2.10 19.55 -0.60
N PHE A 49 1.25 20.38 -1.22
CA PHE A 49 -0.20 20.28 -1.09
C PHE A 49 -0.79 19.05 -1.82
N LYS A 50 -0.09 18.47 -2.81
CA LYS A 50 -0.54 17.28 -3.54
C LYS A 50 -0.50 16.01 -2.68
N LEU A 51 0.45 15.92 -1.76
CA LEU A 51 0.51 14.82 -0.78
C LEU A 51 -0.67 14.83 0.20
N MET A 52 -1.16 16.02 0.57
CA MET A 52 -2.31 16.18 1.47
C MET A 52 -3.66 15.96 0.78
N THR A 53 -3.73 16.20 -0.52
CA THR A 53 -4.98 16.10 -1.30
C THR A 53 -5.16 14.78 -2.05
N GLY A 54 -4.17 13.89 -1.96
CA GLY A 54 -4.15 12.65 -2.71
C GLY A 54 -3.90 12.93 -4.19
N SER A 55 -2.81 12.38 -4.74
CA SER A 55 -2.39 12.55 -6.14
C SER A 55 -3.35 12.01 -7.21
N VAL A 56 -4.63 11.80 -6.90
CA VAL A 56 -5.67 11.45 -7.86
C VAL A 56 -6.96 12.19 -7.49
N SER A 57 -7.04 13.50 -7.77
CA SER A 57 -8.33 14.21 -7.74
C SER A 57 -9.20 13.67 -8.88
N SER A 58 -9.93 12.60 -8.61
CA SER A 58 -10.91 12.01 -9.53
C SER A 58 -12.19 12.86 -9.59
N ASP A 59 -12.06 14.15 -9.92
CA ASP A 59 -13.19 15.06 -10.10
C ASP A 59 -13.93 14.72 -11.40
N TYR A 60 -15.19 14.26 -11.28
CA TYR A 60 -16.00 13.88 -12.43
C TYR A 60 -16.29 15.06 -13.37
N ARG A 61 -16.23 16.30 -12.88
CA ARG A 61 -16.44 17.51 -13.69
C ARG A 61 -15.31 17.76 -14.69
N LEU A 62 -14.14 17.17 -14.43
CA LEU A 62 -12.97 17.22 -15.32
C LEU A 62 -12.92 16.03 -16.29
N LYS A 63 -13.89 15.11 -16.23
CA LYS A 63 -13.95 13.93 -17.09
C LYS A 63 -14.91 14.16 -18.25
N LYS A 64 -14.53 13.71 -19.45
CA LYS A 64 -15.35 13.76 -20.67
C LYS A 64 -15.60 12.34 -21.17
N ASP A 65 -16.68 12.16 -21.93
CA ASP A 65 -17.02 10.91 -22.62
C ASP A 65 -17.21 9.71 -21.67
N ILE A 66 -17.89 9.94 -20.54
CA ILE A 66 -18.26 8.90 -19.58
C ILE A 66 -19.25 7.94 -20.28
N LYS A 67 -18.80 6.71 -20.51
CA LYS A 67 -19.59 5.64 -21.16
C LYS A 67 -19.53 4.38 -20.33
N ASP A 68 -20.64 3.66 -20.32
CA ASP A 68 -20.67 2.32 -19.75
C ASP A 68 -19.86 1.37 -20.63
N PHE A 69 -19.10 0.49 -19.99
CA PHE A 69 -18.36 -0.57 -20.65
C PHE A 69 -18.48 -1.86 -19.86
N ASN A 70 -18.41 -2.99 -20.56
CA ASN A 70 -18.50 -4.30 -19.93
C ASN A 70 -17.16 -4.67 -19.28
N ALA A 71 -16.95 -4.16 -18.06
CA ALA A 71 -15.72 -4.38 -17.31
C ALA A 71 -15.50 -5.85 -16.93
N THR A 72 -16.56 -6.60 -16.66
CA THR A 72 -16.45 -7.99 -16.20
C THR A 72 -15.89 -8.92 -17.27
N THR A 73 -16.28 -8.73 -18.54
CA THR A 73 -15.70 -9.48 -19.66
C THR A 73 -14.21 -9.21 -19.80
N ILE A 74 -13.80 -7.93 -19.71
CA ILE A 74 -12.39 -7.53 -19.86
C ILE A 74 -11.54 -8.08 -18.71
N ILE A 75 -12.03 -7.99 -17.46
CA ILE A 75 -11.33 -8.53 -16.29
C ILE A 75 -11.20 -10.05 -16.38
N ALA A 76 -12.22 -10.74 -16.91
CA ALA A 76 -12.17 -12.21 -17.06
C ALA A 76 -11.14 -12.66 -18.12
N GLN A 77 -10.83 -11.82 -19.10
CA GLN A 77 -9.79 -12.08 -20.11
C GLN A 77 -8.38 -11.75 -19.59
N LEU A 78 -8.27 -10.98 -18.51
CA LEU A 78 -7.01 -10.57 -17.90
C LEU A 78 -6.31 -11.75 -17.24
N GLN A 79 -5.09 -12.07 -17.67
CA GLN A 79 -4.28 -13.09 -17.03
C GLN A 79 -3.44 -12.46 -15.90
N ALA A 80 -3.77 -12.82 -14.66
CA ALA A 80 -3.03 -12.39 -13.48
C ALA A 80 -2.09 -13.50 -13.01
N TYR A 81 -0.85 -13.12 -12.67
CA TYR A 81 0.22 -14.04 -12.33
C TYR A 81 0.86 -13.68 -11.00
N LYS A 82 1.40 -14.71 -10.37
CA LYS A 82 2.41 -14.57 -9.34
C LYS A 82 3.78 -14.69 -10.00
N TYR A 83 4.56 -13.62 -10.04
CA TYR A 83 5.88 -13.60 -10.66
C TYR A 83 6.95 -13.14 -9.68
N ALA A 84 8.21 -13.43 -9.97
CA ALA A 84 9.35 -12.93 -9.21
C ALA A 84 10.28 -12.15 -10.14
N TRP A 85 10.84 -11.05 -9.63
CA TRP A 85 11.82 -10.28 -10.38
C TRP A 85 13.13 -11.02 -10.48
N LYS A 86 13.78 -10.97 -11.66
CA LYS A 86 15.09 -11.62 -11.88
C LYS A 86 16.18 -11.12 -10.93
N ASN A 87 16.09 -9.86 -10.49
CA ASN A 87 17.02 -9.19 -9.58
C ASN A 87 16.38 -8.75 -8.26
N GLY A 88 15.22 -9.29 -7.87
CA GLY A 88 14.50 -8.90 -6.66
C GLY A 88 14.25 -10.08 -5.72
N ALA A 89 14.18 -9.78 -4.42
CA ALA A 89 13.72 -10.74 -3.43
C ALA A 89 12.21 -10.56 -3.23
N GLY A 90 11.42 -11.54 -3.67
CA GLY A 90 9.98 -11.54 -3.45
C GLY A 90 9.19 -12.07 -4.65
N SER A 91 8.04 -12.67 -4.35
CA SER A 91 7.01 -12.92 -5.36
C SER A 91 5.96 -11.82 -5.27
N GLU A 92 5.63 -11.25 -6.40
CA GLU A 92 4.61 -10.22 -6.57
C GLU A 92 3.44 -10.77 -7.38
N TYR A 93 2.31 -10.07 -7.30
CA TYR A 93 1.12 -10.35 -8.08
C TYR A 93 0.92 -9.23 -9.10
N GLY A 94 0.66 -9.57 -10.35
CA GLY A 94 0.38 -8.58 -11.37
C GLY A 94 0.11 -9.21 -12.73
N VAL A 95 0.20 -8.39 -13.76
CA VAL A 95 -0.12 -8.76 -15.14
C VAL A 95 1.08 -8.52 -16.04
N LEU A 96 1.16 -9.27 -17.13
CA LEU A 96 2.18 -9.06 -18.14
C LEU A 96 1.66 -8.06 -19.17
N ALA A 97 2.34 -6.92 -19.33
CA ALA A 97 1.89 -5.86 -20.22
C ALA A 97 1.72 -6.31 -21.69
N HIS A 98 2.54 -7.26 -22.15
CA HIS A 98 2.43 -7.80 -23.51
C HIS A 98 1.12 -8.56 -23.74
N GLU A 99 0.56 -9.17 -22.70
CA GLU A 99 -0.69 -9.92 -22.79
C GLU A 99 -1.91 -8.99 -22.71
N LEU A 100 -1.79 -7.87 -22.00
CA LEU A 100 -2.83 -6.83 -21.95
C LEU A 100 -3.14 -6.20 -23.31
N GLN A 101 -2.15 -6.09 -24.20
CA GLN A 101 -2.35 -5.50 -25.52
C GLN A 101 -3.20 -6.38 -26.44
N ALA A 102 -3.28 -7.68 -26.15
CA ALA A 102 -4.02 -8.66 -26.95
C ALA A 102 -5.47 -8.87 -26.50
N VAL A 103 -5.88 -8.24 -25.38
CA VAL A 103 -7.23 -8.31 -24.81
C VAL A 103 -8.12 -7.19 -25.33
#